data_AF-A0A7G7G3F1-F1
#
_entry.id   AF-A0A7G7G3F1-F1
#
_cell.length_a   1.000
_cell.length_b   1.000
_cell.length_c   1.000
_cell.angle_alpha   90.00
_cell.angle_beta   90.00
_cell.angle_gamma   90.00
#
_symmetry.space_group_name_H-M   'P 1'
#
loop_
_entity.id
_entity.type
_entity.pdbx_description
1 polymer ?
#
loop_
_entity_poly.entity_id
_entity_poly.type
_entity_poly.pdbx_seq_one_letter_code
_entity_poly.pdbx_strand_id
1 'polypeptide(L)'
;MPLREEFEISGNWLFRRRGWLPMLLFPFAIALLYFYRDFTYACVTSTFWSTVCLLVSLLGLLVRALTVGHTPKGTSGRNTEKQVADCLNHTGVYSVVRHPLYLGNFLMWLGLFLFIGIWWFVIICVLVFWLYYERIMFAEEEFLRRSYSQAYETWASQTPAFLPRLSGWQASTLPFSLRNVLKREYNGLLALVVSFTLLNAMSHLFMHQQLQVDVFWQIVFGLGVVIFIILKSLKKYTHVLEIAGR
;
A
#
# COMPACT_ATOMS: atom_id res chain seq x y z
N MET A 1 13.10 -5.55 28.48
CA MET A 1 12.29 -6.78 28.30
C MET A 1 13.09 -7.67 27.34
N PRO A 2 12.77 -8.97 27.14
CA PRO A 2 13.47 -9.71 26.10
C PRO A 2 13.10 -9.14 24.71
N LEU A 3 14.02 -9.28 23.75
CA LEU A 3 13.98 -8.57 22.48
C LEU A 3 12.71 -8.90 21.67
N ARG A 4 12.24 -10.14 21.76
CA ARG A 4 11.05 -10.64 21.08
C ARG A 4 9.80 -9.88 21.52
N GLU A 5 9.62 -9.69 22.81
CA GLU A 5 8.50 -8.96 23.40
C GLU A 5 8.57 -7.48 23.02
N GLU A 6 9.76 -6.87 23.00
CA GLU A 6 9.93 -5.48 22.56
C GLU A 6 9.57 -5.29 21.08
N PHE A 7 9.96 -6.23 20.21
CA PHE A 7 9.60 -6.22 18.80
C PHE A 7 8.09 -6.36 18.59
N GLU A 8 7.44 -7.23 19.36
CA GLU A 8 6.00 -7.41 19.30
C GLU A 8 5.25 -6.17 19.82
N ILE A 9 5.66 -5.59 20.96
CA ILE A 9 5.02 -4.40 21.54
C ILE A 9 5.15 -3.21 20.59
N SER A 10 6.37 -2.95 20.09
CA SER A 10 6.61 -1.87 19.13
C SER A 10 5.87 -2.11 17.80
N GLY A 11 5.85 -3.35 17.30
CA GLY A 11 5.12 -3.74 16.10
C GLY A 11 3.62 -3.51 16.21
N ASN A 12 3.01 -3.88 17.34
CA ASN A 12 1.59 -3.61 17.62
C ASN A 12 1.30 -2.11 17.75
N TRP A 13 2.22 -1.34 18.36
CA TRP A 13 2.10 0.11 18.45
C TRP A 13 2.11 0.77 17.07
N LEU A 14 2.99 0.31 16.17
CA LEU A 14 3.09 0.78 14.78
C LEU A 14 1.86 0.34 13.96
N PHE A 15 1.42 -0.91 14.10
CA PHE A 15 0.24 -1.44 13.44
C PHE A 15 -1.01 -0.58 13.71
N ARG A 16 -1.21 -0.15 14.96
CA ARG A 16 -2.34 0.71 15.34
C ARG A 16 -2.34 2.07 14.66
N ARG A 17 -1.17 2.56 14.28
CA ARG A 17 -0.98 3.88 13.69
C ARG A 17 -0.63 3.83 12.21
N ARG A 18 -0.75 2.65 11.59
CA ARG A 18 -0.30 2.42 10.21
C ARG A 18 -1.05 3.20 9.14
N GLY A 19 -2.22 3.75 9.48
CA GLY A 19 -2.97 4.62 8.59
C GLY A 19 -2.35 5.99 8.40
N TRP A 20 -1.84 6.62 9.47
CA TRP A 20 -1.40 8.02 9.44
C TRP A 20 0.12 8.20 9.58
N LEU A 21 0.85 7.27 10.21
CA LEU A 21 2.31 7.38 10.34
C LEU A 21 3.03 7.58 8.98
N PRO A 22 2.69 6.86 7.91
CA PRO A 22 3.31 7.10 6.60
C PRO A 22 3.09 8.52 6.06
N MET A 23 2.05 9.22 6.51
CA MET A 23 1.79 10.61 6.07
C MET A 23 2.86 11.60 6.55
N LEU A 24 3.65 11.25 7.56
CA LEU A 24 4.79 12.06 8.01
C LEU A 24 5.90 12.18 6.95
N LEU A 25 5.88 11.34 5.91
CA LEU A 25 6.79 11.47 4.77
C LEU A 25 6.41 12.63 3.84
N PHE A 26 5.15 13.10 3.85
CA PHE A 26 4.72 14.22 2.98
C PHE A 26 5.39 15.54 3.33
N PRO A 27 5.43 16.00 4.60
CA PRO A 27 6.17 17.21 4.96
C PRO A 27 7.63 17.17 4.50
N PHE A 28 8.28 16.00 4.62
CA PHE A 28 9.65 15.83 4.15
C PHE A 28 9.75 15.91 2.62
N ALA A 29 8.88 15.22 1.89
CA ALA A 29 8.81 15.32 0.43
C ALA A 29 8.54 16.75 -0.05
N ILE A 30 7.60 17.47 0.59
CA ILE A 30 7.27 18.86 0.30
C ILE A 30 8.47 19.77 0.58
N ALA A 31 9.20 19.56 1.69
CA ALA A 31 10.42 20.30 1.97
C ALA A 31 11.46 20.09 0.85
N LEU A 32 11.59 18.88 0.31
CA LEU A 32 12.47 18.61 -0.82
C LEU A 32 12.02 19.33 -2.10
N LEU A 33 10.72 19.36 -2.39
CA LEU A 33 10.18 20.16 -3.50
C LEU A 33 10.49 21.66 -3.35
N TYR A 34 10.58 22.18 -2.12
CA TYR A 34 10.89 23.58 -1.86
C TYR A 34 12.40 23.89 -1.96
N PHE A 35 13.24 23.10 -1.28
CA PHE A 35 14.69 23.32 -1.22
C PHE A 35 15.42 22.92 -2.51
N TYR A 36 14.92 21.91 -3.21
CA TYR A 36 15.47 21.41 -4.48
C TYR A 36 14.53 21.68 -5.66
N ARG A 37 13.83 22.82 -5.65
CA ARG A 37 12.74 23.13 -6.60
C ARG A 37 13.16 23.00 -8.06
N ASP A 38 14.32 23.52 -8.46
CA ASP A 38 14.75 23.51 -9.87
C ASP A 38 14.94 22.08 -10.39
N PHE A 39 15.55 21.21 -9.57
CA PHE A 39 15.79 19.81 -9.92
C PHE A 39 14.51 18.99 -9.88
N THR A 40 13.75 19.10 -8.78
CA THR A 40 12.54 18.29 -8.57
C THR A 40 11.42 18.67 -9.54
N TYR A 41 11.30 19.95 -9.92
CA TYR A 41 10.30 20.43 -10.88
C TYR A 41 10.43 19.73 -12.24
N ALA A 42 11.66 19.58 -12.76
CA ALA A 42 11.90 18.88 -14.02
C ALA A 42 11.44 17.40 -13.97
N CYS A 43 11.62 16.72 -12.83
CA CYS A 43 11.14 15.35 -12.64
C CYS A 43 9.62 15.28 -12.50
N VAL A 44 9.04 16.11 -11.63
CA VAL A 44 7.62 16.09 -11.25
C VAL A 44 6.68 16.52 -12.38
N THR A 45 7.15 17.37 -13.29
CA THR A 45 6.39 17.84 -14.48
C THR A 45 6.67 17.02 -15.74
N SER A 46 7.71 16.19 -15.73
CA SER A 46 7.98 15.27 -16.84
C SER A 46 6.86 14.24 -16.94
N THR A 47 6.09 14.28 -18.04
CA THR A 47 4.99 13.33 -18.26
C THR A 47 5.50 11.89 -18.33
N PHE A 48 6.66 11.66 -18.94
CA PHE A 48 7.27 10.33 -19.01
C PHE A 48 7.62 9.80 -17.61
N TRP A 49 8.35 10.59 -16.80
CA TRP A 49 8.73 10.19 -15.45
C TRP A 49 7.53 10.00 -14.53
N SER A 50 6.57 10.93 -14.61
CA SER A 50 5.27 10.84 -13.92
C SER A 50 4.54 9.54 -14.24
N THR A 51 4.52 9.13 -15.51
CA THR A 51 3.89 7.89 -15.96
C THR A 51 4.60 6.67 -15.39
N VAL A 52 5.94 6.63 -15.41
CA VAL A 52 6.72 5.53 -14.82
C VAL A 52 6.42 5.40 -13.33
N CYS A 53 6.45 6.51 -12.58
CA CYS A 53 6.16 6.52 -11.15
C CYS A 53 4.73 6.06 -10.84
N LEU A 54 3.75 6.52 -11.62
CA LEU A 54 2.37 6.09 -11.52
C LEU A 54 2.22 4.59 -11.78
N LEU A 55 2.88 4.04 -12.81
CA LEU A 55 2.86 2.61 -13.12
C LEU A 55 3.46 1.76 -12.01
N VAL A 56 4.55 2.18 -11.38
CA VAL A 56 5.12 1.52 -10.19
C VAL A 56 4.08 1.48 -9.06
N SER A 57 3.41 2.60 -8.79
CA SER A 57 2.40 2.62 -7.74
C SER A 57 1.15 1.79 -8.08
N LEU A 58 0.73 1.78 -9.35
CA LEU A 58 -0.39 0.97 -9.84
C LEU A 58 -0.06 -0.53 -9.82
N LEU A 59 1.20 -0.92 -10.04
CA LEU A 59 1.65 -2.31 -9.85
C LEU A 59 1.47 -2.73 -8.38
N GLY A 60 1.78 -1.84 -7.43
CA GLY A 60 1.49 -2.08 -6.02
C GLY A 60 0.01 -2.26 -5.72
N LEU A 61 -0.85 -1.41 -6.30
CA LEU A 61 -2.29 -1.53 -6.20
C LEU A 61 -2.80 -2.85 -6.83
N LEU A 62 -2.20 -3.29 -7.94
CA LEU A 62 -2.51 -4.57 -8.57
C LEU A 62 -2.17 -5.75 -7.67
N VAL A 63 -0.99 -5.76 -7.02
CA VAL A 63 -0.62 -6.79 -6.04
C VAL A 63 -1.67 -6.86 -4.90
N ARG A 64 -2.11 -5.70 -4.41
CA ARG A 64 -3.18 -5.64 -3.40
C ARG A 64 -4.50 -6.16 -3.94
N ALA A 65 -4.88 -5.79 -5.17
CA ALA A 65 -6.10 -6.25 -5.82
C ALA A 65 -6.12 -7.77 -6.00
N LEU A 66 -5.02 -8.35 -6.49
CA LEU A 66 -4.88 -9.81 -6.64
C LEU A 66 -4.97 -10.53 -5.29
N THR A 67 -4.39 -9.96 -4.24
CA THR A 67 -4.45 -10.53 -2.89
C THR A 67 -5.88 -10.46 -2.33
N VAL A 68 -6.48 -9.26 -2.31
CA VAL A 68 -7.81 -9.00 -1.75
C VAL A 68 -8.90 -9.74 -2.53
N GLY A 69 -8.74 -9.88 -3.85
CA GLY A 69 -9.68 -10.62 -4.69
C GLY A 69 -9.86 -12.08 -4.28
N HIS A 70 -8.87 -12.68 -3.63
CA HIS A 70 -8.87 -14.07 -3.15
C HIS A 70 -9.02 -14.19 -1.62
N THR A 71 -9.11 -13.07 -0.90
CA THR A 71 -9.10 -13.06 0.57
C THR A 71 -10.49 -13.40 1.14
N PRO A 72 -10.60 -14.35 2.09
CA PRO A 72 -11.84 -14.64 2.81
C PRO A 72 -12.23 -13.51 3.78
N LYS A 73 -13.51 -13.45 4.16
CA LYS A 73 -13.98 -12.54 5.22
C LYS A 73 -13.18 -12.77 6.52
N GLY A 74 -12.99 -11.70 7.30
CA GLY A 74 -12.34 -11.82 8.62
C GLY A 74 -10.82 -11.95 8.57
N THR A 75 -10.20 -11.78 7.39
CA THR A 75 -8.75 -11.79 7.24
C THR A 75 -8.25 -10.61 6.39
N SER A 76 -6.97 -10.28 6.57
CA SER A 76 -6.25 -9.25 5.81
C SER A 76 -6.98 -7.91 5.73
N GLY A 77 -7.77 -7.59 6.75
CA GLY A 77 -8.66 -6.42 6.80
C GLY A 77 -7.90 -5.10 6.95
N ARG A 78 -8.66 -4.00 6.91
CA ARG A 78 -8.15 -2.65 7.21
C ARG A 78 -8.23 -2.28 8.70
N ASN A 79 -8.51 -3.24 9.59
CA ASN A 79 -8.55 -2.99 11.03
C ASN A 79 -7.18 -2.51 11.52
N THR A 80 -7.16 -1.51 12.39
CA THR A 80 -5.94 -0.99 13.01
C THR A 80 -5.90 -1.24 14.51
N GLU A 81 -7.04 -1.45 15.17
CA GLU A 81 -7.06 -1.59 16.64
C GLU A 81 -6.31 -2.84 17.13
N LYS A 82 -6.48 -3.96 16.43
CA LYS A 82 -5.89 -5.26 16.75
C LYS A 82 -5.67 -6.13 15.52
N GLN A 83 -4.79 -7.12 15.66
CA GLN A 83 -4.65 -8.17 14.66
C GLN A 83 -5.92 -9.03 14.62
N VAL A 84 -6.38 -9.36 13.40
CA VAL A 84 -7.57 -10.19 13.16
C VAL A 84 -7.29 -11.12 12.00
N ALA A 85 -7.39 -12.41 12.25
CA ALA A 85 -7.38 -13.45 11.24
C ALA A 85 -8.31 -14.58 11.70
N ASP A 86 -9.45 -14.73 11.03
CA ASP A 86 -10.39 -15.83 11.31
C ASP A 86 -9.86 -17.17 10.75
N CYS A 87 -9.06 -17.11 9.68
CA CYS A 87 -8.32 -18.26 9.13
C CYS A 87 -6.90 -17.87 8.68
N LEU A 88 -6.02 -18.87 8.59
CA LEU A 88 -4.67 -18.69 8.04
C LEU A 88 -4.70 -18.66 6.50
N ASN A 89 -4.38 -17.50 5.92
CA ASN A 89 -4.23 -17.36 4.47
C ASN A 89 -2.87 -17.91 4.01
N HIS A 90 -2.88 -19.00 3.23
CA HIS A 90 -1.66 -19.68 2.76
C HIS A 90 -1.69 -20.09 1.27
N THR A 91 -2.80 -19.84 0.57
CA THR A 91 -2.97 -20.13 -0.87
C THR A 91 -3.07 -18.86 -1.72
N GLY A 92 -2.98 -18.99 -3.04
CA GLY A 92 -2.92 -17.87 -3.96
C GLY A 92 -1.66 -17.04 -3.74
N VAL A 93 -1.78 -15.71 -3.67
CA VAL A 93 -0.62 -14.82 -3.46
C VAL A 93 0.11 -15.14 -2.15
N TYR A 94 -0.60 -15.62 -1.12
CA TYR A 94 -0.02 -16.02 0.16
C TYR A 94 0.83 -17.30 0.08
N SER A 95 0.78 -18.06 -1.02
CA SER A 95 1.64 -19.24 -1.20
C SER A 95 3.05 -18.89 -1.71
N VAL A 96 3.26 -17.65 -2.16
CA VAL A 96 4.54 -17.19 -2.72
C VAL A 96 5.16 -16.04 -1.92
N VAL A 97 4.39 -15.35 -1.07
CA VAL A 97 4.88 -14.32 -0.15
C VAL A 97 3.96 -14.23 1.07
N ARG A 98 4.51 -14.05 2.27
CA ARG A 98 3.69 -13.98 3.51
C ARG A 98 2.96 -12.65 3.69
N HIS A 99 3.56 -11.54 3.25
CA HIS A 99 3.02 -10.19 3.45
C HIS A 99 2.69 -9.44 2.14
N PRO A 100 1.88 -9.99 1.23
CA PRO A 100 1.62 -9.40 -0.09
C PRO A 100 0.95 -8.02 -0.04
N LEU A 101 0.12 -7.74 0.98
CA LEU A 101 -0.49 -6.41 1.12
C LEU A 101 0.52 -5.33 1.48
N TYR A 102 1.57 -5.69 2.23
CA TYR A 102 2.68 -4.79 2.55
C TYR A 102 3.63 -4.63 1.38
N LEU A 103 3.88 -5.69 0.61
CA LEU A 103 4.57 -5.57 -0.69
C LEU A 103 3.83 -4.64 -1.65
N GLY A 104 2.51 -4.77 -1.75
CA GLY A 104 1.70 -3.86 -2.55
C GLY A 104 1.74 -2.42 -2.05
N ASN A 105 1.67 -2.20 -0.72
CA ASN A 105 1.86 -0.87 -0.13
C ASN A 105 3.25 -0.30 -0.44
N PHE A 106 4.30 -1.11 -0.36
CA PHE A 106 5.66 -0.69 -0.67
C PHE A 106 5.77 -0.14 -2.08
N LEU A 107 5.26 -0.87 -3.07
CA LEU A 107 5.28 -0.44 -4.46
C LEU A 107 4.44 0.83 -4.69
N MET A 108 3.27 0.93 -4.03
CA MET A 108 2.47 2.16 -4.04
C MET A 108 3.26 3.38 -3.56
N TRP A 109 3.96 3.25 -2.43
CA TRP A 109 4.81 4.30 -1.87
C TRP A 109 6.08 4.54 -2.67
N LEU A 110 6.69 3.50 -3.22
CA LEU A 110 7.91 3.58 -4.02
C LEU A 110 7.73 4.50 -5.22
N GLY A 111 6.60 4.39 -5.93
CA GLY A 111 6.31 5.31 -7.04
C GLY A 111 6.20 6.77 -6.58
N LEU A 112 5.62 7.04 -5.40
CA LEU A 112 5.60 8.39 -4.81
C LEU A 112 7.00 8.89 -4.41
N PHE A 113 7.87 8.00 -3.93
CA PHE A 113 9.24 8.37 -3.59
C PHE A 113 10.07 8.70 -4.83
N LEU A 114 9.94 7.88 -5.87
CA LEU A 114 10.57 8.09 -7.17
C LEU A 114 10.09 9.38 -7.83
N PHE A 115 8.83 9.75 -7.63
CA PHE A 115 8.22 10.93 -8.23
C PHE A 115 8.98 12.23 -7.93
N ILE A 116 9.54 12.35 -6.72
CA ILE A 116 10.33 13.51 -6.30
C ILE A 116 11.64 13.64 -7.10
N GLY A 117 12.16 12.53 -7.66
CA GLY A 117 13.37 12.52 -8.49
C GLY A 117 14.68 12.47 -7.71
N ILE A 118 14.65 12.53 -6.37
CA ILE A 118 15.84 12.54 -5.52
C ILE A 118 16.22 11.12 -5.10
N TRP A 119 17.33 10.59 -5.64
CA TRP A 119 17.75 9.19 -5.43
C TRP A 119 18.01 8.85 -3.95
N TRP A 120 18.66 9.73 -3.19
CA TRP A 120 19.00 9.46 -1.79
C TRP A 120 17.74 9.47 -0.90
N PHE A 121 16.73 10.28 -1.25
CA PHE A 121 15.44 10.30 -0.58
C PHE A 121 14.72 8.96 -0.73
N VAL A 122 14.79 8.35 -1.91
CA VAL A 122 14.26 7.01 -2.17
C VAL A 122 14.94 5.97 -1.26
N ILE A 123 16.27 5.99 -1.16
CA ILE A 123 17.02 5.06 -0.28
C ILE A 123 16.57 5.21 1.18
N ILE A 124 16.51 6.43 1.69
CA ILE A 124 16.05 6.70 3.06
C ILE A 124 14.62 6.18 3.26
N CYS A 125 13.71 6.47 2.34
CA CYS A 125 12.32 6.02 2.45
C CYS A 125 12.19 4.50 2.40
N VAL A 126 12.99 3.82 1.58
CA VAL A 126 13.04 2.35 1.53
C VAL A 126 13.54 1.77 2.86
N LEU A 127 14.60 2.34 3.45
CA LEU A 127 15.11 1.91 4.74
C LEU A 127 14.11 2.14 5.88
N VAL A 128 13.49 3.33 5.91
CA VAL A 128 12.42 3.65 6.88
C VAL A 128 11.24 2.70 6.71
N PHE A 129 10.82 2.43 5.47
CA PHE A 129 9.77 1.47 5.17
C PHE A 129 10.13 0.08 5.70
N TRP A 130 11.35 -0.39 5.47
CA TRP A 130 11.82 -1.70 5.93
C TRP A 130 11.76 -1.82 7.45
N LEU A 131 12.40 -0.88 8.17
CA LEU A 131 12.39 -0.87 9.65
C LEU A 131 10.97 -0.77 10.22
N TYR A 132 10.11 0.01 9.55
CA TYR A 132 8.73 0.20 9.97
C TYR A 132 7.86 -1.05 9.76
N TYR A 133 7.87 -1.62 8.56
CA TYR A 133 7.04 -2.79 8.24
C TYR A 133 7.59 -4.09 8.83
N GLU A 134 8.91 -4.23 9.02
CA GLU A 134 9.50 -5.38 9.71
C GLU A 134 8.87 -5.59 11.08
N ARG A 135 8.73 -4.52 11.86
CA ARG A 135 8.12 -4.55 13.19
C ARG A 135 6.65 -4.95 13.13
N ILE A 136 5.91 -4.39 12.17
CA ILE A 136 4.49 -4.72 11.99
C ILE A 136 4.33 -6.19 11.58
N MET A 137 5.12 -6.64 10.60
CA MET A 137 5.14 -8.02 10.13
C MET A 137 5.47 -8.97 11.28
N PHE A 138 6.48 -8.65 12.10
CA PHE A 138 6.85 -9.45 13.26
C PHE A 138 5.69 -9.62 14.25
N ALA A 139 5.02 -8.52 14.62
CA ALA A 139 3.87 -8.59 15.52
C ALA A 139 2.69 -9.37 14.93
N GLU A 140 2.45 -9.25 13.62
CA GLU A 140 1.43 -10.03 12.90
C GLU A 140 1.78 -11.53 12.88
N GLU A 141 3.04 -11.86 12.61
CA GLU A 141 3.54 -13.23 12.60
C GLU A 141 3.47 -13.88 13.98
N GLU A 142 3.78 -13.15 15.06
CA GLU A 142 3.64 -13.67 16.41
C GLU A 142 2.17 -13.92 16.79
N PHE A 143 1.26 -13.04 16.35
CA PHE A 143 -0.18 -13.27 16.48
C PHE A 143 -0.64 -14.53 15.72
N LEU A 144 -0.19 -14.72 14.48
CA LEU A 144 -0.53 -15.89 13.67
C LEU A 144 0.07 -17.17 14.24
N ARG A 145 1.30 -17.12 14.74
CA ARG A 145 1.97 -18.25 15.41
C ARG A 145 1.22 -18.70 16.64
N ARG A 146 0.70 -17.78 17.46
CA ARG A 146 -0.15 -18.13 18.62
C ARG A 146 -1.50 -18.69 18.20
N SER A 147 -2.07 -18.17 17.12
CA SER A 147 -3.42 -18.54 16.67
C SER A 147 -3.47 -19.89 15.93
N TYR A 148 -2.41 -20.24 15.19
CA TYR A 148 -2.39 -21.41 14.30
C TYR A 148 -1.21 -22.36 14.54
N SER A 149 -0.31 -22.03 15.47
CA SER A 149 0.80 -22.89 15.93
C SER A 149 1.54 -23.59 14.78
N GLN A 150 1.50 -24.93 14.73
CA GLN A 150 2.22 -25.73 13.74
C GLN A 150 1.84 -25.40 12.29
N ALA A 151 0.56 -25.10 12.01
CA ALA A 151 0.11 -24.79 10.66
C ALA A 151 0.76 -23.51 10.13
N TYR A 152 0.92 -22.50 11.00
CA TYR A 152 1.66 -21.29 10.67
C TYR A 152 3.14 -21.58 10.44
N GLU A 153 3.79 -22.32 11.33
CA GLU A 153 5.24 -22.61 11.23
C GLU A 153 5.59 -23.41 9.96
N THR A 154 4.78 -24.41 9.61
CA THR A 154 4.94 -25.18 8.38
C THR A 154 4.80 -24.31 7.13
N TRP A 155 3.80 -23.43 7.07
CA TRP A 155 3.64 -22.52 5.94
C TRP A 155 4.76 -21.46 5.87
N ALA A 156 5.11 -20.87 7.01
CA ALA A 156 6.06 -19.78 7.10
C ALA A 156 7.50 -20.20 6.80
N SER A 157 7.88 -21.43 7.16
CA SER A 157 9.20 -21.99 6.82
C SER A 157 9.43 -22.17 5.31
N GLN A 158 8.37 -22.25 4.52
CA GLN A 158 8.44 -22.49 3.07
C GLN A 158 8.19 -21.22 2.24
N THR A 159 7.67 -20.16 2.87
CA THR A 159 7.18 -18.96 2.18
C THR A 159 7.97 -17.72 2.63
N PRO A 160 8.63 -16.99 1.70
CA PRO A 160 9.40 -15.81 2.06
C PRO A 160 8.52 -14.70 2.63
N ALA A 161 9.08 -13.87 3.51
CA ALA A 161 8.32 -12.82 4.19
C ALA A 161 7.80 -11.74 3.21
N PHE A 162 8.67 -11.23 2.34
CA PHE A 162 8.41 -10.00 1.59
C PHE A 162 8.72 -10.08 0.08
N LEU A 163 9.85 -10.68 -0.31
CA LEU A 163 10.17 -10.89 -1.73
C LEU A 163 9.50 -12.17 -2.22
N PRO A 164 8.60 -12.11 -3.22
CA PRO A 164 7.87 -13.28 -3.66
C PRO A 164 8.79 -14.27 -4.37
N ARG A 165 8.62 -15.56 -4.06
CA ARG A 165 9.27 -16.63 -4.83
C ARG A 165 8.57 -16.83 -6.17
N LEU A 166 9.33 -17.19 -7.21
CA LEU A 166 8.80 -17.43 -8.56
C LEU A 166 8.18 -18.82 -8.74
N SER A 167 8.28 -19.69 -7.73
CA SER A 167 7.78 -21.07 -7.72
C SER A 167 6.91 -21.34 -6.48
N GLY A 168 6.25 -22.50 -6.42
CA GLY A 168 5.42 -22.87 -5.27
C GLY A 168 4.08 -22.13 -5.21
N TRP A 169 3.54 -21.74 -6.38
CA TRP A 169 2.17 -21.29 -6.50
C TRP A 169 1.20 -22.41 -6.12
N GLN A 170 0.26 -22.09 -5.22
CA GLN A 170 -0.85 -22.95 -4.87
C GLN A 170 -2.14 -22.21 -5.23
N ALA A 171 -3.03 -22.85 -5.99
CA ALA A 171 -4.28 -22.23 -6.40
C ALA A 171 -5.08 -21.79 -5.16
N SER A 172 -5.71 -20.61 -5.26
CA SER A 172 -6.52 -20.09 -4.16
C SER A 172 -7.75 -20.98 -3.92
N THR A 173 -8.11 -21.16 -2.65
CA THR A 173 -9.34 -21.85 -2.24
C THR A 173 -10.61 -21.10 -2.66
N LEU A 174 -10.49 -19.80 -2.94
CA LEU A 174 -11.60 -18.92 -3.29
C LEU A 174 -11.38 -18.36 -4.71
N PRO A 175 -12.39 -18.32 -5.61
CA PRO A 175 -12.22 -17.72 -6.93
C PRO A 175 -11.95 -16.21 -6.82
N PHE A 176 -11.26 -15.61 -7.78
CA PHE A 176 -11.06 -14.15 -7.78
C PHE A 176 -12.40 -13.40 -7.78
N SER A 177 -12.54 -12.39 -6.92
CA SER A 177 -13.71 -11.50 -6.91
C SER A 177 -13.33 -10.04 -7.14
N LEU A 178 -13.65 -9.55 -8.33
CA LEU A 178 -13.51 -8.14 -8.68
C LEU A 178 -14.36 -7.24 -7.77
N ARG A 179 -15.57 -7.68 -7.40
CA ARG A 179 -16.45 -6.93 -6.49
C ARG A 179 -15.78 -6.69 -5.13
N ASN A 180 -15.05 -7.68 -4.59
CA ASN A 180 -14.35 -7.54 -3.31
C ASN A 180 -13.20 -6.52 -3.43
N VAL A 181 -12.47 -6.56 -4.54
CA VAL A 181 -11.41 -5.60 -4.85
C VAL A 181 -11.98 -4.19 -4.89
N LEU A 182 -13.04 -3.96 -5.68
CA LEU A 182 -13.67 -2.65 -5.83
C LEU A 182 -14.21 -2.12 -4.50
N LYS A 183 -14.80 -2.98 -3.66
CA LYS A 183 -15.29 -2.64 -2.31
C LYS A 183 -14.19 -2.21 -1.34
N ARG A 184 -12.97 -2.67 -1.54
CA ARG A 184 -11.87 -2.50 -0.57
C ARG A 184 -10.83 -1.49 -1.03
N GLU A 185 -10.45 -1.47 -2.30
CA GLU A 185 -9.26 -0.74 -2.77
C GLU A 185 -9.52 0.69 -3.31
N TYR A 186 -10.79 1.13 -3.42
CA TYR A 186 -11.12 2.47 -3.93
C TYR A 186 -10.48 3.62 -3.13
N ASN A 187 -10.34 3.49 -1.81
CA ASN A 187 -9.64 4.48 -0.97
C ASN A 187 -8.14 4.55 -1.29
N GLY A 188 -7.51 3.41 -1.58
CA GLY A 188 -6.09 3.34 -1.90
C GLY A 188 -5.78 4.02 -3.24
N LEU A 189 -6.62 3.77 -4.25
CA LEU A 189 -6.54 4.45 -5.54
C LEU A 189 -6.70 5.96 -5.40
N LEU A 190 -7.72 6.42 -4.66
CA LEU A 190 -7.94 7.85 -4.45
C LEU A 190 -6.74 8.49 -3.74
N ALA A 191 -6.24 7.88 -2.66
CA ALA A 191 -5.11 8.41 -1.92
C ALA A 191 -3.86 8.55 -2.80
N LEU A 192 -3.58 7.56 -3.65
CA LEU A 192 -2.48 7.61 -4.62
C LEU A 192 -2.64 8.79 -5.58
N VAL A 193 -3.79 8.90 -6.24
CA VAL A 193 -4.06 9.94 -7.23
C VAL A 193 -4.00 11.35 -6.61
N VAL A 194 -4.60 11.53 -5.43
CA VAL A 194 -4.53 12.78 -4.66
C VAL A 194 -3.08 13.13 -4.33
N SER A 195 -2.28 12.15 -3.91
CA SER A 195 -0.89 12.37 -3.49
C SER A 195 -0.02 12.87 -4.64
N PHE A 196 -0.06 12.21 -5.81
CA PHE A 196 0.69 12.68 -6.98
C PHE A 196 0.24 14.06 -7.44
N THR A 197 -1.07 14.28 -7.51
CA THR A 197 -1.66 15.57 -7.93
C THR A 197 -1.24 16.69 -6.97
N LEU A 198 -1.27 16.44 -5.66
CA LEU A 198 -0.83 17.39 -4.64
C LEU A 198 0.66 17.72 -4.78
N LEU A 199 1.52 16.72 -4.93
CA LEU A 199 2.96 16.93 -5.09
C LEU A 199 3.29 17.72 -6.38
N ASN A 200 2.57 17.45 -7.48
CA ASN A 200 2.67 18.24 -8.71
C ASN A 200 2.23 19.70 -8.49
N ALA A 201 1.10 19.91 -7.83
CA ALA A 201 0.60 21.25 -7.49
C ALA A 201 1.58 22.04 -6.61
N MET A 202 2.16 21.39 -5.60
CA MET A 202 3.16 22.01 -4.71
C MET A 202 4.44 22.36 -5.47
N SER A 203 4.87 21.53 -6.42
CA SER A 203 6.04 21.82 -7.25
C SER A 203 5.84 23.07 -8.10
N HIS A 204 4.68 23.22 -8.75
CA HIS A 204 4.29 24.45 -9.46
C HIS A 204 4.22 25.67 -8.55
N LEU A 205 3.61 25.51 -7.36
CA LEU A 205 3.51 26.59 -6.39
C LEU A 205 4.90 27.09 -5.95
N PHE A 206 5.86 26.20 -5.69
CA PHE A 206 7.20 26.60 -5.26
C PHE A 206 8.09 27.15 -6.38
N MET A 207 7.90 26.65 -7.61
CA MET A 207 8.66 27.10 -8.78
C MET A 207 8.15 28.44 -9.33
N HIS A 208 6.83 28.57 -9.48
CA HIS A 208 6.20 29.69 -10.20
C HIS A 208 5.31 30.59 -9.33
N GLN A 209 5.15 30.29 -8.03
CA GLN A 209 4.25 31.01 -7.12
C GLN A 209 2.79 31.00 -7.61
N GLN A 210 2.42 29.98 -8.39
CA GLN A 210 1.08 29.80 -8.94
C GLN A 210 0.59 28.39 -8.64
N LEU A 211 -0.66 28.29 -8.20
CA LEU A 211 -1.30 27.00 -8.00
C LEU A 211 -1.78 26.48 -9.36
N GLN A 212 -0.97 25.62 -9.97
CA GLN A 212 -1.28 24.96 -11.24
C GLN A 212 -1.06 23.45 -11.10
N VAL A 213 -1.74 22.69 -11.94
CA VAL A 213 -1.62 21.22 -12.01
C VAL A 213 -1.51 20.86 -13.48
N ASP A 214 -0.58 19.99 -13.84
CA ASP A 214 -0.43 19.56 -15.23
C ASP A 214 -1.70 18.86 -15.73
N VAL A 215 -2.03 19.05 -17.01
CA VAL A 215 -3.22 18.45 -17.64
C VAL A 215 -3.28 16.94 -17.41
N PHE A 216 -2.14 16.25 -17.47
CA PHE A 216 -2.03 14.83 -17.15
C PHE A 216 -2.60 14.51 -15.76
N TRP A 217 -2.17 15.25 -14.74
CA TRP A 217 -2.64 15.04 -13.36
C TRP A 217 -4.08 15.50 -13.15
N GLN A 218 -4.55 16.53 -13.86
CA GLN A 218 -5.98 16.92 -13.84
C GLN A 218 -6.88 15.78 -14.34
N ILE A 219 -6.51 15.13 -15.46
CA ILE A 219 -7.27 14.00 -16.02
C ILE A 219 -7.25 12.81 -15.06
N VAL A 220 -6.06 12.42 -14.59
CA VAL A 220 -5.90 11.29 -13.65
C VAL A 220 -6.68 11.55 -12.35
N PHE A 221 -6.63 12.79 -11.83
CA PHE A 221 -7.40 13.22 -10.67
C PHE A 221 -8.91 13.13 -10.90
N GLY A 222 -9.40 13.70 -11.99
CA GLY A 222 -10.82 13.67 -12.35
C GLY A 222 -11.36 12.24 -12.44
N LEU A 223 -10.65 11.35 -13.16
CA LEU A 223 -11.00 9.94 -13.27
C LEU A 223 -10.99 9.24 -11.91
N GLY A 224 -9.95 9.46 -11.10
CA GLY A 224 -9.83 8.88 -9.77
C GLY A 224 -10.96 9.30 -8.83
N VAL A 225 -11.36 10.58 -8.86
CA VAL A 225 -12.50 11.10 -8.08
C VAL A 225 -13.82 10.50 -8.56
N VAL A 226 -14.05 10.41 -9.88
CA VAL A 226 -15.27 9.79 -10.42
C VAL A 226 -15.38 8.33 -9.99
N ILE A 227 -14.30 7.55 -10.14
CA ILE A 227 -14.24 6.16 -9.68
C ILE A 227 -14.53 6.06 -8.18
N PHE A 228 -13.91 6.94 -7.38
CA PHE A 228 -14.14 6.98 -5.94
C PHE A 228 -15.59 7.26 -5.58
N ILE A 229 -16.22 8.27 -6.18
CA ILE A 229 -17.61 8.64 -5.93
C ILE A 229 -18.54 7.49 -6.29
N ILE A 230 -18.34 6.87 -7.46
CA ILE A 230 -19.14 5.72 -7.92
C ILE A 230 -19.00 4.56 -6.93
N LEU A 231 -17.78 4.12 -6.62
CA LEU A 231 -17.56 2.96 -5.75
C LEU A 231 -18.00 3.21 -4.31
N LYS A 232 -17.78 4.42 -3.78
CA LYS A 232 -18.26 4.81 -2.45
C LYS A 232 -19.79 4.83 -2.40
N SER A 233 -20.44 5.30 -3.46
CA SER A 233 -21.91 5.32 -3.56
C SER A 233 -22.48 3.91 -3.67
N LEU A 234 -21.92 3.07 -4.54
CA LEU A 234 -22.31 1.65 -4.65
C LEU A 234 -22.16 0.93 -3.31
N LYS A 235 -21.06 1.15 -2.60
CA LYS A 235 -20.82 0.53 -1.29
C LYS A 235 -21.79 1.04 -0.20
N LYS A 236 -22.20 2.30 -0.22
CA LYS A 236 -23.01 2.92 0.83
C LYS A 236 -24.52 2.72 0.62
N TYR A 237 -24.97 2.73 -0.63
CA TYR A 237 -26.40 2.82 -0.96
C TYR A 237 -26.93 1.59 -1.72
N THR A 238 -26.10 0.60 -2.03
CA THR A 238 -26.52 -0.60 -2.76
C THR A 238 -25.90 -1.88 -2.19
N HIS A 239 -26.48 -3.03 -2.54
CA HIS A 239 -25.93 -4.35 -2.22
C HIS A 239 -25.06 -4.94 -3.35
N VAL A 240 -24.79 -4.18 -4.42
CA VAL A 240 -24.11 -4.68 -5.65
C VAL A 240 -22.71 -5.24 -5.35
N LEU A 241 -22.02 -4.64 -4.38
CA LEU A 241 -20.66 -5.04 -3.98
C LEU A 241 -20.64 -6.02 -2.79
N GLU A 242 -21.79 -6.45 -2.28
CA GLU A 242 -21.87 -7.45 -1.22
C GLU A 242 -21.67 -8.86 -1.76
N ILE A 243 -20.96 -9.68 -0.98
CA ILE A 243 -20.56 -11.02 -1.37
C ILE A 243 -20.60 -11.89 -0.10
N ALA A 244 -21.37 -12.97 -0.13
CA ALA A 244 -21.39 -13.93 0.98
C ALA A 244 -19.97 -14.49 1.20
N GLY A 245 -19.51 -14.49 2.45
CA GLY A 245 -18.17 -14.97 2.81
C GLY A 245 -17.00 -14.05 2.46
N ARG A 246 -17.24 -12.79 2.02
CA ARG A 246 -16.16 -11.80 1.74
C ARG A 246 -16.46 -10.37 2.20
#